data_AF-A0A2P6NHV9-F1
#
_entry.id   AF-A0A2P6NHV9-F1
#
_cell.length_a   1.000
_cell.length_b   1.000
_cell.length_c   1.000
_cell.angle_alpha   90.00
_cell.angle_beta   90.00
_cell.angle_gamma   90.00
#
_symmetry.space_group_name_H-M   'P 1'
#
loop_
_entity.id
_entity.type
_entity.pdbx_description
1 polymer ?
#
loop_
_entity_poly.entity_id
_entity_poly.type
_entity_poly.pdbx_seq_one_letter_code
_entity_poly.pdbx_strand_id
1 'polypeptide(L)'
;MQQHLPDDLWVEVFSFLPFADLCAPCFTSTTLRDAVCHLIHSRLPYSNYWWRHNKQLPVHNMEIAEWWLSNVREPTKLEVLAAARTDQVELVDLFGWDDTHLSARHRNLVRPQLEYPAWNWADILRAAAAQGSQRIITACYKRGYLSSQSQSSFQFLAGERPLDIVRWIFDMPVEGLPLLEIPFAPVVKDMVYFDLGSYGQKDAIMMLKQRGIIDPWYQGAGEAGSMDMIRWLEDNEIPHLPQGMSLDKFVGSMDTFRWGLE
;
A
#
# COMPACT_ATOMS: atom_id res chain seq x y z
N MET A 1 -5.67 42.09 -25.39
CA MET A 1 -5.19 41.41 -26.61
C MET A 1 -4.27 40.29 -26.15
N GLN A 2 -4.78 39.08 -25.95
CA GLN A 2 -3.94 37.93 -25.60
C GLN A 2 -3.31 37.41 -26.89
N GLN A 3 -1.98 37.52 -27.02
CA GLN A 3 -1.25 36.90 -28.12
C GLN A 3 -1.32 35.39 -27.92
N HIS A 4 -2.07 34.69 -28.77
CA HIS A 4 -2.06 33.23 -28.81
C HIS A 4 -0.73 32.78 -29.44
N LEU A 5 0.09 32.10 -28.64
CA LEU A 5 1.27 31.40 -29.14
C LEU A 5 0.82 30.25 -30.06
N PRO A 6 1.54 29.96 -31.17
CA PRO A 6 1.19 28.86 -32.08
C PRO A 6 1.19 27.49 -31.37
N ASP A 7 0.21 26.65 -31.69
CA ASP A 7 0.04 25.33 -31.05
C ASP A 7 1.26 24.41 -31.23
N ASP A 8 1.96 24.53 -32.36
CA ASP A 8 3.16 23.75 -32.68
C ASP A 8 4.33 24.04 -31.71
N LEU A 9 4.40 25.26 -31.19
CA LEU A 9 5.43 25.66 -30.24
C LEU A 9 5.26 24.95 -28.89
N TRP A 10 4.01 24.67 -28.49
CA TRP A 10 3.74 23.93 -27.26
C TRP A 10 4.14 22.47 -27.38
N VAL A 11 3.97 21.85 -28.55
CA VAL A 11 4.42 20.47 -28.80
C VAL A 11 5.94 20.37 -28.65
N GLU A 12 6.68 21.36 -29.13
CA GLU A 12 8.13 21.41 -29.01
C GLU A 12 8.57 21.63 -27.55
N VAL A 13 7.94 22.55 -26.83
CA VAL A 13 8.22 22.79 -25.40
C VAL A 13 7.94 21.54 -24.55
N PHE A 14 6.81 20.85 -24.77
CA PHE A 14 6.47 19.65 -24.02
C PHE A 14 7.25 18.41 -24.45
N SER A 15 7.94 18.43 -25.60
CA SER A 15 8.82 17.34 -26.01
C SER A 15 10.04 17.16 -25.11
N PHE A 16 10.42 18.21 -24.37
CA PHE A 16 11.49 18.17 -23.37
C PHE A 16 11.07 17.54 -22.03
N LEU A 17 9.77 17.31 -21.82
CA LEU A 17 9.25 16.65 -20.62
C LEU A 17 8.85 15.21 -20.94
N PRO A 18 9.22 14.22 -20.11
CA PRO A 18 8.65 12.89 -20.23
C PRO A 18 7.12 12.98 -20.20
N PHE A 19 6.44 12.23 -21.07
CA PHE A 19 4.98 12.22 -21.09
C PHE A 19 4.42 11.87 -19.70
N ALA A 20 5.06 10.93 -18.98
CA ALA A 20 4.84 10.56 -17.56
C ALA A 20 4.69 11.76 -16.62
N ASP A 21 5.39 12.85 -16.90
CA ASP A 21 5.46 14.02 -16.02
C ASP A 21 4.45 15.10 -16.41
N LEU A 22 3.92 15.07 -17.65
CA LEU A 22 2.86 15.98 -18.08
C LEU A 22 1.59 15.75 -17.26
N CYS A 23 1.17 16.77 -16.53
CA CYS A 23 -0.06 16.79 -15.77
C CYS A 23 -0.79 18.06 -16.18
N ALA A 24 -1.74 17.97 -17.12
CA ALA A 24 -2.51 19.13 -17.57
C ALA A 24 -3.03 20.01 -16.40
N PRO A 25 -3.51 19.43 -15.29
CA PRO A 25 -3.91 20.19 -14.10
C PRO A 25 -2.82 20.97 -13.35
N CYS A 26 -1.53 20.64 -13.53
CA CYS A 26 -0.42 21.35 -12.91
C CYS A 26 -0.11 22.70 -13.59
N PHE A 27 -0.73 22.98 -14.74
CA PHE A 27 -0.56 24.25 -15.44
C PHE A 27 -1.62 25.26 -14.96
N THR A 28 -1.15 26.33 -14.34
CA THR A 28 -1.99 27.46 -13.92
C THR A 28 -2.50 28.29 -15.10
N SER A 29 -1.77 28.30 -16.22
CA SER A 29 -2.20 28.89 -17.49
C SER A 29 -3.22 28.01 -18.19
N THR A 30 -4.38 28.58 -18.52
CA THR A 30 -5.44 27.90 -19.28
C THR A 30 -4.94 27.46 -20.66
N THR A 31 -4.16 28.30 -21.34
CA THR A 31 -3.58 27.97 -22.65
C THR A 31 -2.62 26.79 -22.58
N LEU A 32 -1.73 26.75 -21.57
CA LEU A 32 -0.82 25.61 -21.39
C LEU A 32 -1.60 24.34 -21.06
N ARG A 33 -2.58 24.42 -20.17
CA ARG A 33 -3.41 23.29 -19.80
C ARG A 33 -4.13 22.69 -21.01
N ASP A 34 -4.74 23.53 -21.83
CA ASP A 34 -5.51 23.07 -23.00
C ASP A 34 -4.58 22.45 -24.05
N ALA A 35 -3.40 23.04 -24.28
CA ALA A 35 -2.38 22.48 -25.16
C ALA A 35 -1.88 21.10 -24.67
N VAL A 36 -1.61 20.95 -23.37
CA VAL A 36 -1.21 19.66 -22.77
C VAL A 36 -2.33 18.64 -22.86
N CYS A 37 -3.58 19.05 -22.60
CA CYS A 37 -4.75 18.19 -22.78
C CYS A 37 -4.82 17.68 -24.22
N HIS A 38 -4.73 18.55 -25.23
CA HIS A 38 -4.75 18.16 -26.64
C HIS A 38 -3.61 17.21 -27.00
N LEU A 39 -2.40 17.46 -26.49
CA LEU A 39 -1.25 16.59 -26.72
C LEU A 39 -1.43 15.19 -26.09
N ILE A 40 -1.97 15.11 -24.87
CA ILE A 40 -2.23 13.84 -24.18
C ILE A 40 -3.34 13.04 -24.88
N HIS A 41 -4.44 13.69 -25.26
CA HIS A 41 -5.58 13.03 -25.93
C HIS A 41 -5.22 12.52 -27.32
N SER A 42 -4.34 13.22 -28.05
CA SER A 42 -3.94 12.82 -29.41
C SER A 42 -2.95 11.67 -29.44
N ARG A 43 -2.14 11.48 -28.38
CA ARG A 43 -1.05 10.50 -28.36
C ARG A 43 -1.32 9.23 -27.55
N LEU A 44 -2.34 9.20 -26.70
CA LEU A 44 -2.55 8.08 -25.77
C LEU A 44 -3.94 7.45 -25.89
N PRO A 45 -4.03 6.11 -26.09
CA PRO A 45 -5.31 5.40 -26.14
C PRO A 45 -6.03 5.36 -24.77
N TYR A 46 -5.33 5.64 -23.67
CA TYR A 46 -5.88 5.66 -22.31
C TYR A 46 -5.54 6.98 -21.60
N SER A 47 -6.12 8.10 -22.08
CA SER A 47 -5.93 9.43 -21.50
C SER A 47 -6.43 9.57 -20.05
N ASN A 48 -7.17 8.58 -19.54
CA ASN A 48 -7.84 8.66 -18.25
C ASN A 48 -6.90 8.79 -17.04
N TYR A 49 -5.67 8.31 -17.12
CA TYR A 49 -4.68 8.36 -16.03
C TYR A 49 -4.02 9.74 -15.84
N TRP A 50 -4.26 10.66 -16.77
CA TRP A 50 -3.63 11.98 -16.81
C TRP A 50 -4.55 13.08 -16.31
N TRP A 51 -5.80 12.73 -16.04
CA TRP A 51 -6.74 13.63 -15.41
C TRP A 51 -6.37 13.87 -13.96
N ARG A 52 -6.78 15.06 -13.50
CA ARG A 52 -6.56 15.60 -12.16
C ARG A 52 -6.73 14.56 -11.07
N HIS A 53 -7.73 13.70 -11.13
CA HIS A 53 -8.08 12.79 -10.04
C HIS A 53 -7.42 11.40 -10.09
N ASN A 54 -6.72 11.06 -11.18
CA ASN A 54 -6.12 9.73 -11.38
C ASN A 54 -4.59 9.74 -11.41
N LYS A 55 -3.98 10.91 -11.61
CA LYS A 55 -2.51 11.05 -11.56
C LYS A 55 -2.04 11.25 -10.13
N GLN A 56 -1.11 10.41 -9.67
CA GLN A 56 -0.42 10.62 -8.41
C GLN A 56 0.47 11.87 -8.50
N LEU A 57 0.27 12.82 -7.59
CA LEU A 57 1.10 14.01 -7.47
C LEU A 57 2.34 13.75 -6.59
N PRO A 58 3.44 14.51 -6.77
CA PRO A 58 4.65 14.28 -6.00
C PRO A 58 4.45 14.51 -4.49
N VAL A 59 4.99 13.59 -3.68
CA VAL A 59 4.91 13.60 -2.21
C VAL A 59 6.27 13.47 -1.54
N HIS A 60 7.36 13.86 -2.22
CA HIS A 60 8.72 13.76 -1.67
C HIS A 60 9.15 15.03 -0.92
N ASN A 61 8.32 16.08 -0.94
CA ASN A 61 8.64 17.38 -0.39
C ASN A 61 7.35 18.09 0.08
N MET A 62 7.39 18.64 1.30
CA MET A 62 6.27 19.33 1.93
C MET A 62 5.82 20.58 1.15
N GLU A 63 6.75 21.43 0.73
CA GLU A 63 6.46 22.67 -0.01
C GLU A 63 5.80 22.35 -1.36
N ILE A 64 6.26 21.30 -2.05
CA ILE A 64 5.64 20.82 -3.28
C ILE A 64 4.21 20.35 -3.01
N ALA A 65 3.99 19.63 -1.91
CA ALA A 65 2.67 19.18 -1.51
C ALA A 65 1.70 20.32 -1.22
N GLU A 66 2.12 21.31 -0.43
CA GLU A 66 1.34 22.51 -0.13
C GLU A 66 1.01 23.32 -1.39
N TRP A 67 1.98 23.43 -2.31
CA TRP A 67 1.77 24.13 -3.57
C TRP A 67 0.67 23.44 -4.39
N TRP A 68 0.75 22.12 -4.60
CA TRP A 68 -0.27 21.45 -5.43
C TRP A 68 -1.61 21.31 -4.71
N LEU A 69 -1.65 21.27 -3.38
CA LEU A 69 -2.91 21.35 -2.63
C LEU A 69 -3.65 22.67 -2.89
N SER A 70 -2.91 23.77 -2.91
CA SER A 70 -3.47 25.12 -3.08
C SER A 70 -3.82 25.44 -4.54
N ASN A 71 -3.06 24.90 -5.50
CA ASN A 71 -3.17 25.29 -6.91
C ASN A 71 -3.76 24.19 -7.80
N VAL A 72 -3.50 22.93 -7.45
CA VAL A 72 -3.78 21.78 -8.33
C VAL A 72 -4.96 20.98 -7.86
N ARG A 73 -5.08 20.45 -6.64
CA ARG A 73 -6.29 19.76 -6.12
C ARG A 73 -6.12 19.27 -4.68
N GLU A 74 -7.23 18.89 -4.07
CA GLU A 74 -7.27 18.08 -2.86
C GLU A 74 -6.64 16.68 -3.05
N PRO A 75 -6.15 16.03 -1.98
CA PRO A 75 -5.40 14.77 -2.06
C PRO A 75 -6.28 13.58 -2.46
N THR A 76 -5.65 12.54 -3.03
CA THR A 76 -6.26 11.24 -3.29
C THR A 76 -5.59 10.18 -2.43
N LYS A 77 -6.19 8.99 -2.38
CA LYS A 77 -5.60 7.82 -1.71
C LYS A 77 -4.16 7.56 -2.15
N LEU A 78 -3.83 7.80 -3.43
CA LEU A 78 -2.49 7.51 -3.96
C LEU A 78 -1.39 8.34 -3.27
N GLU A 79 -1.60 9.65 -3.11
CA GLU A 79 -0.63 10.52 -2.42
C GLU A 79 -0.47 10.14 -0.95
N VAL A 80 -1.59 9.87 -0.28
CA VAL A 80 -1.61 9.52 1.15
C VAL A 80 -0.85 8.22 1.40
N LEU A 81 -1.09 7.19 0.59
CA LEU A 81 -0.37 5.92 0.72
C LEU A 81 1.11 6.05 0.35
N ALA A 82 1.45 6.91 -0.60
CA ALA A 82 2.85 7.16 -0.95
C ALA A 82 3.61 7.89 0.16
N ALA A 83 2.99 8.86 0.83
CA ALA A 83 3.55 9.50 2.02
C ALA A 83 3.72 8.50 3.18
N ALA A 84 2.74 7.62 3.39
CA ALA A 84 2.80 6.58 4.42
C ALA A 84 3.95 5.57 4.16
N ARG A 85 4.13 5.15 2.91
CA ARG A 85 5.22 4.23 2.50
C ARG A 85 6.62 4.82 2.65
N THR A 86 6.74 6.14 2.61
CA THR A 86 8.02 6.84 2.72
C THR A 86 8.26 7.43 4.12
N ASP A 87 7.45 7.01 5.10
CA ASP A 87 7.53 7.41 6.51
C ASP A 87 7.45 8.93 6.77
N GLN A 88 6.70 9.63 5.91
CA GLN A 88 6.48 11.08 5.98
C GLN A 88 5.20 11.41 6.75
N VAL A 89 5.29 11.39 8.09
CA VAL A 89 4.16 11.67 8.99
C VAL A 89 3.59 13.06 8.77
N GLU A 90 4.45 14.05 8.54
CA GLU A 90 4.07 15.43 8.31
C GLU A 90 3.16 15.59 7.09
N LEU A 91 3.45 14.85 6.02
CA LEU A 91 2.61 14.85 4.82
C LEU A 91 1.28 14.13 5.04
N VAL A 92 1.28 13.04 5.82
CA VAL A 92 0.02 12.38 6.20
C VAL A 92 -0.83 13.29 7.08
N ASP A 93 -0.22 14.06 7.98
CA ASP A 93 -0.91 15.08 8.76
C ASP A 93 -1.48 16.20 7.88
N LEU A 94 -0.74 16.62 6.85
CA LEU A 94 -1.20 17.59 5.85
C LEU A 94 -2.37 17.06 5.01
N PHE A 95 -2.30 15.81 4.56
CA PHE A 95 -3.31 15.20 3.71
C PHE A 95 -4.50 14.63 4.47
N GLY A 96 -4.39 14.45 5.78
CA GLY A 96 -5.43 13.86 6.63
C GLY A 96 -5.34 12.34 6.77
N TRP A 97 -5.61 11.88 8.00
CA TRP A 97 -5.67 10.45 8.38
C TRP A 97 -6.92 9.74 7.86
N ASP A 98 -7.88 10.50 7.36
CA ASP A 98 -9.04 10.06 6.61
C ASP A 98 -9.44 11.14 5.60
N ASP A 99 -10.44 10.82 4.78
CA ASP A 99 -10.91 11.67 3.70
C ASP A 99 -12.05 12.63 4.12
N THR A 100 -12.31 12.80 5.43
CA THR A 100 -13.48 13.54 5.93
C THR A 100 -13.39 15.04 5.73
N HIS A 101 -12.17 15.58 5.73
CA HIS A 101 -11.87 17.00 5.51
C HIS A 101 -12.06 17.44 4.05
N LEU A 102 -12.23 16.48 3.12
CA LEU A 102 -12.37 16.76 1.70
C LEU A 102 -13.71 17.43 1.36
N SER A 103 -13.67 18.33 0.40
CA SER A 103 -14.87 18.95 -0.17
C SER A 103 -15.82 17.89 -0.73
N ALA A 104 -17.13 18.16 -0.66
CA ALA A 104 -18.15 17.24 -1.18
C ALA A 104 -17.93 16.91 -2.67
N ARG A 105 -17.50 17.92 -3.45
CA ARG A 105 -17.16 17.75 -4.87
C ARG A 105 -16.04 16.74 -5.05
N HIS A 106 -14.96 16.86 -4.28
CA HIS A 106 -13.81 15.98 -4.46
C HIS A 106 -14.07 14.57 -3.93
N ARG A 107 -14.80 14.41 -2.82
CA ARG A 107 -15.28 13.10 -2.35
C ARG A 107 -16.07 12.33 -3.42
N ASN A 108 -16.94 13.01 -4.16
CA ASN A 108 -17.68 12.40 -5.27
C ASN A 108 -16.80 11.91 -6.42
N LEU A 109 -15.56 12.42 -6.54
CA LEU A 109 -14.62 12.05 -7.60
C LEU A 109 -13.67 10.94 -7.18
N VAL A 110 -13.31 10.86 -5.90
CA VAL A 110 -12.30 9.92 -5.40
C VAL A 110 -12.89 8.70 -4.69
N ARG A 111 -14.13 8.77 -4.18
CA ARG A 111 -14.77 7.64 -3.51
C ARG A 111 -15.35 6.67 -4.54
N PRO A 112 -15.05 5.35 -4.44
CA PRO A 112 -15.72 4.34 -5.24
C PRO A 112 -17.23 4.29 -4.96
N GLN A 113 -17.61 4.52 -3.71
CA GLN A 113 -18.98 4.56 -3.20
C GLN A 113 -19.05 5.62 -2.11
N LEU A 114 -20.10 6.45 -2.10
CA LEU A 114 -20.17 7.62 -1.21
C LEU A 114 -20.14 7.26 0.28
N GLU A 115 -20.62 6.08 0.64
CA GLU A 115 -20.67 5.58 2.02
C GLU A 115 -19.29 5.15 2.55
N TYR A 116 -18.35 4.83 1.66
CA TYR A 116 -17.02 4.38 2.03
C TYR A 116 -16.00 5.51 1.84
N PRO A 117 -15.15 5.78 2.83
CA PRO A 117 -14.10 6.77 2.67
C PRO A 117 -13.12 6.31 1.58
N ALA A 118 -12.57 7.25 0.81
CA ALA A 118 -11.54 6.97 -0.19
C ALA A 118 -10.29 6.37 0.47
N TRP A 119 -9.95 6.84 1.67
CA TRP A 119 -8.98 6.21 2.55
C TRP A 119 -9.33 6.45 4.02
N ASN A 120 -8.76 5.62 4.88
CA ASN A 120 -8.79 5.79 6.33
C ASN A 120 -7.43 5.46 6.95
N TRP A 121 -7.34 5.60 8.28
CA TRP A 121 -6.12 5.30 9.04
C TRP A 121 -5.64 3.86 8.85
N ALA A 122 -6.54 2.90 8.60
CA ALA A 122 -6.18 1.49 8.40
C ALA A 122 -5.48 1.27 7.05
N ASP A 123 -5.90 2.00 6.00
CA ASP A 123 -5.19 2.01 4.72
C ASP A 123 -3.77 2.58 4.85
N ILE A 124 -3.63 3.70 5.59
CA ILE A 124 -2.34 4.34 5.87
C ILE A 124 -1.42 3.37 6.63
N LEU A 125 -1.95 2.76 7.68
CA LEU A 125 -1.21 1.82 8.52
C LEU A 125 -0.79 0.57 7.75
N ARG A 126 -1.64 0.07 6.85
CA ARG A 126 -1.28 -1.04 5.95
C ARG A 126 -0.10 -0.67 5.05
N ALA A 127 -0.17 0.51 4.42
CA ALA A 127 0.90 0.99 3.55
C ALA A 127 2.21 1.22 4.31
N ALA A 128 2.13 1.73 5.54
CA ALA A 128 3.27 1.90 6.44
C ALA A 128 3.89 0.57 6.88
N ALA A 129 3.06 -0.39 7.29
CA ALA A 129 3.51 -1.72 7.72
C ALA A 129 4.17 -2.50 6.57
N ALA A 130 3.69 -2.33 5.33
CA ALA A 130 4.30 -2.97 4.16
C ALA A 130 5.73 -2.45 3.86
N GLN A 131 6.09 -1.24 4.30
CA GLN A 131 7.40 -0.63 4.05
C GLN A 131 8.25 -0.47 5.32
N GLY A 132 7.71 -0.83 6.49
CA GLY A 132 8.44 -0.67 7.76
C GLY A 132 8.48 0.77 8.26
N SER A 133 7.53 1.63 7.87
CA SER A 133 7.46 3.04 8.23
C SER A 133 7.14 3.24 9.72
N GLN A 134 8.19 3.26 10.56
CA GLN A 134 8.06 3.25 12.02
C GLN A 134 7.41 4.52 12.59
N ARG A 135 7.71 5.69 12.00
CA ARG A 135 7.15 6.97 12.49
C ARG A 135 5.64 7.01 12.25
N ILE A 136 5.16 6.52 11.10
CA ILE A 136 3.74 6.40 10.79
C ILE A 136 3.05 5.39 11.72
N ILE A 137 3.64 4.21 11.94
CA ILE A 137 3.07 3.21 12.86
C ILE A 137 2.94 3.77 14.28
N THR A 138 3.99 4.46 14.75
CA THR A 138 3.99 5.14 16.05
C THR A 138 2.94 6.26 16.10
N ALA A 139 2.77 7.00 15.01
CA ALA A 139 1.75 8.04 14.89
C ALA A 139 0.32 7.46 14.95
N CYS A 140 0.07 6.27 14.36
CA CYS A 140 -1.19 5.53 14.51
C CYS A 140 -1.43 5.10 15.95
N TYR A 141 -0.41 4.56 16.62
CA TYR A 141 -0.49 4.16 18.02
C TYR A 141 -0.86 5.34 18.93
N LYS A 142 -0.14 6.46 18.81
CA LYS A 142 -0.37 7.69 19.61
C LYS A 142 -1.78 8.28 19.41
N ARG A 143 -2.39 8.06 18.24
CA ARG A 143 -3.76 8.51 17.92
C ARG A 143 -4.84 7.54 18.41
N GLY A 144 -4.47 6.42 19.04
CA GLY A 144 -5.42 5.43 19.55
C GLY A 144 -5.98 4.47 18.49
N TYR A 145 -5.45 4.50 17.26
CA TYR A 145 -5.93 3.65 16.16
C TYR A 145 -5.57 2.17 16.33
N LEU A 146 -4.71 1.83 17.30
CA LEU A 146 -4.30 0.45 17.60
C LEU A 146 -4.94 -0.12 18.88
N SER A 147 -6.03 0.48 19.34
CA SER A 147 -6.84 -0.06 20.45
C SER A 147 -7.50 -1.42 20.10
N SER A 148 -7.89 -2.20 21.10
CA SER A 148 -8.49 -3.53 20.92
C SER A 148 -9.70 -3.56 19.97
N GLN A 149 -10.52 -2.50 19.95
CA GLN A 149 -11.69 -2.42 19.07
C GLN A 149 -11.29 -2.20 17.60
N SER A 150 -10.21 -1.46 17.36
CA SER A 150 -9.74 -1.09 16.02
C SER A 150 -8.77 -2.12 15.42
N GLN A 151 -8.18 -3.02 16.22
CA GLN A 151 -7.33 -4.11 15.73
C GLN A 151 -8.05 -5.09 14.78
N SER A 152 -9.38 -5.18 14.85
CA SER A 152 -10.18 -5.94 13.87
C SER A 152 -10.04 -5.40 12.45
N SER A 153 -9.77 -4.09 12.29
CA SER A 153 -9.52 -3.46 10.98
C SER A 153 -8.10 -3.74 10.46
N PHE A 154 -7.25 -4.34 11.28
CA PHE A 154 -5.88 -4.77 10.95
C PHE A 154 -5.84 -6.12 10.20
N GLN A 155 -7.00 -6.77 10.00
CA GLN A 155 -7.19 -8.07 9.31
C GLN A 155 -6.77 -8.09 7.83
N PHE A 156 -6.19 -7.01 7.29
CA PHE A 156 -5.90 -6.89 5.86
C PHE A 156 -4.48 -6.42 5.58
N LEU A 157 -3.52 -6.66 6.47
CA LEU A 157 -2.14 -6.67 6.03
C LEU A 157 -1.98 -7.94 5.21
N ALA A 158 -2.00 -7.85 3.89
CA ALA A 158 -1.58 -8.94 2.99
C ALA A 158 -0.30 -8.47 2.29
N GLY A 159 0.69 -9.34 2.14
CA GLY A 159 1.91 -9.00 1.43
C GLY A 159 3.22 -9.46 2.06
N GLU A 160 4.31 -9.30 1.31
CA GLU A 160 5.65 -9.32 1.87
C GLU A 160 5.81 -8.20 2.91
N ARG A 161 6.51 -8.48 4.02
CA ARG A 161 6.71 -7.53 5.10
C ARG A 161 8.17 -7.48 5.54
N PRO A 162 8.66 -6.31 5.98
CA PRO A 162 9.95 -6.24 6.66
C PRO A 162 9.94 -7.12 7.92
N LEU A 163 11.06 -7.79 8.19
CA LEU A 163 11.22 -8.68 9.34
C LEU A 163 10.88 -7.99 10.67
N ASP A 164 11.22 -6.72 10.81
CA ASP A 164 10.92 -5.92 12.00
C ASP A 164 9.41 -5.76 12.22
N ILE A 165 8.61 -5.64 11.15
CA ILE A 165 7.15 -5.58 11.28
C ILE A 165 6.60 -6.94 11.70
N VAL A 166 7.13 -8.04 11.16
CA VAL A 166 6.75 -9.39 11.62
C VAL A 166 7.07 -9.56 13.10
N ARG A 167 8.28 -9.21 13.53
CA ARG A 167 8.70 -9.22 14.94
C ARG A 167 7.73 -8.44 15.82
N TRP A 168 7.36 -7.23 15.40
CA TRP A 168 6.43 -6.39 16.14
C TRP A 168 5.03 -6.99 16.25
N ILE A 169 4.51 -7.62 15.18
CA ILE A 169 3.20 -8.30 15.20
C ILE A 169 3.18 -9.48 16.17
N PHE A 170 4.31 -10.18 16.30
CA PHE A 170 4.49 -11.30 17.24
C PHE A 170 4.98 -10.86 18.62
N ASP A 171 4.65 -9.63 19.02
CA ASP A 171 4.92 -9.06 20.34
C ASP A 171 6.41 -9.06 20.73
N MET A 172 7.30 -9.07 19.73
CA MET A 172 8.73 -8.98 19.96
C MET A 172 9.17 -7.52 19.98
N PRO A 173 10.10 -7.14 20.86
CA PRO A 173 10.61 -5.79 20.89
C PRO A 173 11.36 -5.46 19.60
N VAL A 174 11.04 -4.29 19.05
CA VAL A 174 11.65 -3.70 17.85
C VAL A 174 11.93 -2.24 18.16
N GLU A 175 13.16 -1.81 17.91
CA GLU A 175 13.56 -0.42 18.13
C GLU A 175 12.74 0.52 17.26
N GLY A 176 12.23 1.61 17.85
CA GLY A 176 11.43 2.62 17.16
C GLY A 176 9.95 2.28 16.96
N LEU A 177 9.51 1.07 17.31
CA LEU A 177 8.09 0.69 17.30
C LEU A 177 7.48 0.69 18.71
N PRO A 178 6.18 1.04 18.83
CA PRO A 178 5.51 1.09 20.12
C PRO A 178 5.29 -0.32 20.69
N LEU A 179 5.46 -0.48 22.00
CA LEU A 179 5.01 -1.67 22.70
C LEU A 179 3.49 -1.60 22.86
N LEU A 180 2.78 -2.58 22.30
CA LEU A 180 1.32 -2.62 22.38
C LEU A 180 0.90 -3.10 23.78
N GLU A 181 -0.02 -2.37 24.42
CA GLU A 181 -0.62 -2.78 25.70
C GLU A 181 -1.46 -4.05 25.54
N ILE A 182 -2.06 -4.22 24.36
CA ILE A 182 -2.89 -5.38 24.00
C ILE A 182 -2.25 -6.02 22.76
N PRO A 183 -1.78 -7.28 22.86
CA PRO A 183 -1.23 -8.03 21.73
C PRO A 183 -2.19 -8.10 20.55
N PHE A 184 -1.64 -8.26 19.35
CA PHE A 184 -2.46 -8.53 18.17
C PHE A 184 -3.31 -9.79 18.37
N ALA A 185 -4.58 -9.70 17.98
CA ALA A 185 -5.52 -10.82 18.05
C ALA A 185 -4.98 -12.05 17.29
N PRO A 186 -5.26 -13.28 17.75
CA PRO A 186 -4.80 -14.51 17.09
C PRO A 186 -5.09 -14.55 15.59
N VAL A 187 -6.29 -14.11 15.18
CA VAL A 187 -6.69 -14.06 13.76
C VAL A 187 -5.75 -13.22 12.89
N VAL A 188 -5.15 -12.15 13.44
CA VAL A 188 -4.18 -11.33 12.70
C VAL A 188 -2.88 -12.10 12.51
N LYS A 189 -2.43 -12.82 13.54
CA LYS A 189 -1.22 -13.65 13.50
C LYS A 189 -1.38 -14.83 12.54
N ASP A 190 -2.55 -15.47 12.54
CA ASP A 190 -2.90 -16.56 11.62
C ASP A 190 -2.75 -16.14 10.16
N MET A 191 -3.24 -14.94 9.82
CA MET A 191 -3.08 -14.36 8.48
C MET A 191 -1.62 -14.07 8.14
N VAL A 192 -0.82 -13.59 9.11
CA VAL A 192 0.60 -13.35 8.88
C VAL A 192 1.33 -14.65 8.59
N TYR A 193 1.07 -15.74 9.33
CA TYR A 193 1.71 -17.03 9.03
C TYR A 193 1.43 -17.52 7.61
N PHE A 194 0.16 -17.40 7.20
CA PHE A 194 -0.25 -17.74 5.84
C PHE A 194 0.57 -16.94 4.81
N ASP A 195 0.64 -15.61 4.96
CA ASP A 195 1.41 -14.74 4.07
C ASP A 195 2.91 -15.07 4.05
N LEU A 196 3.51 -15.37 5.21
CA LEU A 196 4.94 -15.69 5.25
C LEU A 196 5.27 -16.89 4.34
N GLY A 197 4.39 -17.89 4.32
CA GLY A 197 4.46 -19.02 3.39
C GLY A 197 4.24 -18.61 1.94
N SER A 198 3.17 -17.85 1.66
CA SER A 198 2.81 -17.45 0.29
C SER A 198 3.85 -16.57 -0.39
N TYR A 199 4.51 -15.68 0.37
CA TYR A 199 5.55 -14.78 -0.13
C TYR A 199 6.97 -15.33 0.07
N GLY A 200 7.13 -16.53 0.63
CA GLY A 200 8.44 -17.15 0.82
C GLY A 200 9.37 -16.37 1.76
N GLN A 201 8.85 -15.78 2.83
CA GLN A 201 9.60 -14.97 3.80
C GLN A 201 10.38 -15.86 4.79
N LYS A 202 11.43 -16.52 4.27
CA LYS A 202 12.24 -17.55 4.95
C LYS A 202 12.86 -17.08 6.27
N ASP A 203 13.40 -15.86 6.30
CA ASP A 203 14.05 -15.32 7.50
C ASP A 203 13.05 -15.12 8.65
N ALA A 204 11.85 -14.62 8.32
CA ALA A 204 10.77 -14.47 9.28
C ALA A 204 10.29 -15.82 9.81
N ILE A 205 10.14 -16.81 8.92
CA ILE A 205 9.77 -18.18 9.29
C ILE A 205 10.81 -18.81 10.22
N MET A 206 12.10 -18.72 9.89
CA MET A 206 13.17 -19.27 10.73
C MET A 206 13.23 -18.60 12.10
N MET A 207 13.03 -17.28 12.15
CA MET A 207 12.98 -16.51 13.38
C MET A 207 11.81 -16.97 14.28
N LEU A 208 10.63 -17.21 13.70
CA LEU A 208 9.47 -17.74 14.44
C LEU A 208 9.71 -19.19 14.91
N LYS A 209 10.27 -20.04 14.05
CA LYS A 209 10.65 -21.42 14.39
C LYS A 209 11.57 -21.47 15.61
N GLN A 210 12.61 -20.62 15.64
CA GLN A 210 13.56 -20.54 16.75
C GLN A 210 12.91 -20.17 18.09
N ARG A 211 11.72 -19.56 18.06
CA ARG A 211 10.92 -19.25 19.25
C ARG A 211 9.89 -20.33 19.61
N GLY A 212 9.89 -21.45 18.88
CA GLY A 212 8.92 -22.54 19.08
C GLY A 212 7.55 -22.25 18.49
N ILE A 213 7.43 -21.24 17.64
CA ILE A 213 6.19 -20.92 16.92
C ILE A 213 6.18 -21.80 15.66
N ILE A 214 5.18 -22.69 15.57
CA ILE A 214 4.99 -23.64 14.48
C ILE A 214 3.58 -23.44 13.95
N ASP A 215 3.47 -23.10 12.68
CA ASP A 215 2.26 -22.56 12.09
C ASP A 215 2.07 -22.98 10.62
N PRO A 216 0.88 -22.77 10.00
CA PRO A 216 0.53 -23.37 8.72
C PRO A 216 1.18 -22.69 7.49
N TRP A 217 2.51 -22.54 7.50
CA TRP A 217 3.28 -21.96 6.38
C TRP A 217 3.14 -22.77 5.08
N TYR A 218 2.93 -24.08 5.19
CA TYR A 218 2.67 -24.97 4.05
C TYR A 218 1.40 -24.60 3.30
N GLN A 219 0.35 -24.18 3.99
CA GLN A 219 -0.90 -23.75 3.36
C GLN A 219 -0.68 -22.49 2.51
N GLY A 220 0.08 -21.53 3.03
CA GLY A 220 0.46 -20.33 2.29
C GLY A 220 1.28 -20.64 1.04
N ALA A 221 2.28 -21.52 1.17
CA ALA A 221 3.09 -21.98 0.04
C ALA A 221 2.26 -22.73 -1.02
N GLY A 222 1.30 -23.55 -0.58
CA GLY A 222 0.37 -24.26 -1.44
C GLY A 222 -0.54 -23.34 -2.25
N GLU A 223 -1.09 -22.30 -1.62
CA GLU A 223 -1.95 -21.31 -2.31
C GLU A 223 -1.15 -20.49 -3.32
N ALA A 224 0.09 -20.15 -2.98
CA ALA A 224 1.02 -19.51 -3.91
C ALA A 224 1.54 -20.45 -5.02
N GLY A 225 1.25 -21.75 -4.95
CA GLY A 225 1.73 -22.74 -5.94
C GLY A 225 3.24 -22.99 -5.87
N SER A 226 3.89 -22.66 -4.76
CA SER A 226 5.35 -22.63 -4.63
C SER A 226 5.90 -23.94 -4.05
N MET A 227 6.16 -24.91 -4.92
CA MET A 227 6.83 -26.17 -4.52
C MET A 227 8.24 -25.94 -3.95
N ASP A 228 8.95 -24.93 -4.43
CA ASP A 228 10.27 -24.58 -3.91
C ASP A 228 10.20 -24.15 -2.44
N MET A 229 9.12 -23.45 -2.06
CA MET A 229 8.89 -23.08 -0.67
C MET A 229 8.50 -24.28 0.19
N ILE A 230 7.65 -25.18 -0.32
CA ILE A 230 7.29 -26.43 0.37
C ILE A 230 8.55 -27.27 0.66
N ARG A 231 9.40 -27.50 -0.34
CA ARG A 231 10.67 -28.23 -0.17
C ARG A 231 11.58 -27.53 0.84
N TRP A 232 11.67 -26.20 0.76
CA TRP A 232 12.47 -25.46 1.73
C TRP A 232 11.95 -25.63 3.17
N LEU A 233 10.63 -25.69 3.37
CA LEU A 233 10.04 -25.96 4.69
C LEU A 233 10.39 -27.37 5.19
N GLU A 234 10.34 -28.38 4.31
CA GLU A 234 10.72 -29.76 4.62
C GLU A 234 12.20 -29.89 4.96
N ASP A 235 13.09 -29.32 4.13
CA ASP A 235 14.54 -29.31 4.30
C ASP A 235 14.97 -28.64 5.60
N ASN A 236 14.18 -27.67 6.08
CA ASN A 236 14.42 -26.97 7.33
C ASN A 236 13.66 -27.58 8.51
N GLU A 237 13.15 -28.81 8.39
CA GLU A 237 12.47 -29.55 9.45
C GLU A 237 11.33 -28.74 10.08
N ILE A 238 10.57 -28.01 9.25
CA ILE A 238 9.34 -27.38 9.71
C ILE A 238 8.26 -28.45 9.84
N PRO A 239 7.69 -28.64 11.03
CA PRO A 239 6.62 -29.63 11.21
C PRO A 239 5.42 -29.31 10.33
N HIS A 240 5.01 -30.29 9.55
CA HIS A 240 3.72 -30.29 8.87
C HIS A 240 2.64 -30.63 9.90
N LEU A 241 1.67 -29.75 10.11
CA LEU A 241 0.53 -29.96 11.02
C LEU A 241 -0.73 -30.25 10.21
N PRO A 242 -1.11 -31.52 9.97
CA PRO A 242 -2.24 -31.87 9.09
C PRO A 242 -3.58 -31.31 9.60
N GLN A 243 -3.67 -31.08 10.91
CA GLN A 243 -4.83 -30.50 11.57
C GLN A 243 -4.89 -28.99 11.25
N GLY A 244 -5.55 -28.65 10.15
CA GLY A 244 -5.79 -27.25 9.76
C GLY A 244 -5.53 -26.96 8.29
N MET A 245 -4.85 -27.86 7.56
CA MET A 245 -4.69 -27.71 6.11
C MET A 245 -5.93 -28.18 5.37
N SER A 246 -6.39 -27.33 4.47
CA SER A 246 -7.53 -27.61 3.61
C SER A 246 -7.04 -27.73 2.17
N LEU A 247 -7.35 -28.85 1.51
CA LEU A 247 -6.81 -29.16 0.17
C LEU A 247 -7.20 -28.13 -0.89
N ASP A 248 -8.34 -27.44 -0.72
CA ASP A 248 -8.78 -26.32 -1.55
C ASP A 248 -7.83 -25.11 -1.50
N LYS A 249 -6.88 -25.09 -0.56
CA LYS A 249 -5.83 -24.07 -0.47
C LYS A 249 -4.61 -24.39 -1.32
N PHE A 250 -4.47 -25.61 -1.83
CA PHE A 250 -3.34 -26.02 -2.68
C PHE A 250 -3.67 -25.85 -4.18
N VAL A 251 -4.30 -24.74 -4.54
CA VAL A 251 -4.79 -24.47 -5.90
C VAL A 251 -3.81 -23.68 -6.76
N GLY A 252 -2.71 -23.20 -6.18
CA GLY A 252 -1.73 -22.38 -6.89
C GLY A 252 -0.98 -23.14 -7.99
N SER A 253 -0.79 -24.47 -7.84
CA SER A 253 -0.29 -25.34 -8.90
C SER A 253 -0.71 -26.80 -8.73
N MET A 254 -0.63 -27.57 -9.82
CA MET A 254 -0.90 -29.03 -9.79
C MET A 254 0.13 -29.79 -8.93
N ASP A 255 1.36 -29.30 -8.86
CA ASP A 255 2.42 -29.96 -8.09
C ASP A 255 2.17 -29.77 -6.59
N THR A 256 1.81 -28.56 -6.15
CA THR A 256 1.41 -28.30 -4.76
C THR A 256 0.14 -29.05 -4.38
N PHE A 257 -0.82 -29.17 -5.31
CA PHE A 257 -2.03 -29.95 -5.09
C PHE A 257 -1.72 -31.44 -4.87
N ARG A 258 -0.85 -32.02 -5.70
CA ARG A 258 -0.41 -33.42 -5.55
C ARG A 258 0.30 -33.64 -4.23
N TRP A 259 1.21 -32.72 -3.87
CA TRP A 259 1.87 -32.77 -2.57
C TRP A 259 0.87 -32.74 -1.41
N GLY A 260 -0.16 -31.88 -1.47
CA GLY A 260 -1.20 -31.81 -0.43
C GLY A 260 -2.13 -33.03 -0.33
N LEU A 261 -2.06 -33.99 -1.27
CA LEU A 261 -2.80 -35.25 -1.19
C LEU A 261 -2.05 -36.35 -0.41
N GLU A 262 -0.74 -36.20 -0.24
CA GLU A 262 0.14 -37.16 0.43
C GLU A 262 0.10 -36.99 1.96
#